data_AF-A0A1X7U9I9-F1
#
_entry.id   AF-A0A1X7U9I9-F1
#
_cell.length_a   1.000
_cell.length_b   1.000
_cell.length_c   1.000
_cell.angle_alpha   90.00
_cell.angle_beta   90.00
_cell.angle_gamma   90.00
#
_symmetry.space_group_name_H-M   'P 1'
#
loop_
_entity.id
_entity.type
_entity.pdbx_description
1 polymer ?
#
loop_
_entity_poly.entity_id
_entity_poly.type
_entity_poly.pdbx_seq_one_letter_code
_entity_poly.pdbx_strand_id
1 'polypeptide(L)'
;MMIKEVFILLAILTVSIHGCTSEDKVLLREVTAITLTEGKMTNARRSPAIKQLECVGGSAGCDGFRPKVVLCVNAGHDGYTVQWDCKTEMESKYRFGKKLDINCEGYDYLGDSYILRGSCGLKYELDLTSDH
;
A
#
# COMPACT_ATOMS: atom_id res chain seq x y z
N MET A 1 -6.43 -50.92 -36.74
CA MET A 1 -5.25 -50.24 -36.15
C MET A 1 -5.22 -48.76 -36.58
N MET A 2 -6.31 -48.02 -36.33
CA MET A 2 -6.44 -46.57 -36.64
C MET A 2 -7.17 -45.80 -35.52
N ILE A 3 -7.65 -46.49 -34.48
CA ILE A 3 -8.47 -45.90 -33.41
C ILE A 3 -7.60 -45.49 -32.21
N LYS A 4 -6.43 -46.13 -32.00
CA LYS A 4 -5.50 -45.80 -30.90
C LYS A 4 -4.84 -44.42 -31.07
N GLU A 5 -4.54 -44.03 -32.31
CA GLU A 5 -3.89 -42.74 -32.61
C GLU A 5 -4.84 -41.54 -32.42
N VAL A 6 -6.16 -41.74 -32.57
CA VAL A 6 -7.16 -40.67 -32.38
C VAL A 6 -7.30 -40.28 -30.91
N PHE A 7 -7.18 -41.24 -29.99
CA PHE A 7 -7.22 -40.96 -28.55
C PHE A 7 -5.97 -40.24 -28.05
N ILE A 8 -4.81 -40.48 -28.66
CA ILE A 8 -3.56 -39.79 -28.31
C ILE A 8 -3.63 -38.31 -28.71
N LEU A 9 -4.28 -37.98 -29.82
CA LEU A 9 -4.48 -36.60 -30.27
C LEU A 9 -5.50 -35.82 -29.43
N LEU A 10 -6.49 -36.48 -28.81
CA LEU A 10 -7.45 -35.81 -27.93
C LEU A 10 -6.87 -35.41 -26.56
N ALA A 11 -5.79 -36.05 -26.12
CA ALA A 11 -5.19 -35.79 -24.81
C ALA A 11 -4.32 -34.53 -24.76
N ILE A 12 -3.98 -33.93 -25.91
CA ILE A 12 -3.11 -32.73 -26.00
C ILE A 12 -3.94 -31.43 -25.91
N LEU A 13 -5.27 -31.52 -25.91
CA LEU A 13 -6.17 -30.36 -25.86
C LEU A 13 -6.58 -29.92 -24.45
N THR A 14 -5.97 -30.43 -23.39
CA THR A 14 -6.09 -29.83 -22.05
C THR A 14 -5.14 -28.65 -21.95
N VAL A 15 -5.47 -27.55 -22.64
CA VAL A 15 -4.88 -26.23 -22.37
C VAL A 15 -5.18 -25.93 -20.91
N SER A 16 -4.15 -26.00 -20.06
CA SER A 16 -4.26 -25.57 -18.68
C SER A 16 -4.57 -24.08 -18.67
N ILE A 17 -5.83 -23.73 -18.44
CA ILE A 17 -6.25 -22.38 -18.06
C ILE A 17 -5.70 -22.16 -16.65
N HIS A 18 -4.41 -21.83 -16.56
CA HIS A 18 -3.88 -21.22 -15.35
C HIS A 18 -4.48 -19.83 -15.29
N GLY A 19 -5.61 -19.69 -14.58
CA GLY A 19 -6.12 -18.38 -14.23
C GLY A 19 -4.98 -17.62 -13.55
N CYS A 20 -4.56 -16.50 -14.13
CA CYS A 20 -3.64 -15.59 -13.47
C CYS A 20 -4.34 -15.08 -12.20
N THR A 21 -4.11 -15.74 -11.07
CA THR A 21 -4.38 -15.14 -9.77
C THR A 21 -3.42 -13.98 -9.64
N SER A 22 -3.95 -12.77 -9.72
CA SER A 22 -3.13 -11.57 -9.70
C SER A 22 -2.57 -11.40 -8.28
N GLU A 23 -1.32 -11.80 -8.06
CA GLU A 23 -0.64 -11.70 -6.74
C GLU A 23 -0.52 -10.26 -6.21
N ASP A 24 -0.90 -9.28 -7.04
CA ASP A 24 -0.92 -7.87 -6.74
C ASP A 24 -2.29 -7.36 -6.22
N LYS A 25 -3.33 -8.19 -6.13
CA LYS A 25 -4.64 -7.83 -5.54
C LYS A 25 -4.72 -8.22 -4.07
N VAL A 26 -4.90 -7.25 -3.19
CA VAL A 26 -4.90 -7.47 -1.74
C VAL A 26 -6.11 -6.79 -1.09
N LEU A 27 -6.82 -7.47 -0.19
CA LEU A 27 -7.89 -6.85 0.59
C LEU A 27 -7.28 -5.88 1.62
N LEU A 28 -7.63 -4.60 1.56
CA LEU A 28 -7.00 -3.54 2.38
C LEU A 28 -7.06 -3.85 3.88
N ARG A 29 -8.18 -4.41 4.37
CA ARG A 29 -8.38 -4.73 5.78
C ARG A 29 -7.46 -5.86 6.30
N GLU A 30 -6.98 -6.71 5.40
CA GLU A 30 -6.06 -7.82 5.73
C GLU A 30 -4.59 -7.44 5.60
N VAL A 31 -4.29 -6.20 5.19
CA VAL A 31 -2.92 -5.70 5.18
C VAL A 31 -2.49 -5.51 6.64
N THR A 32 -1.49 -6.26 7.07
CA THR A 32 -1.01 -6.25 8.46
C THR A 32 -0.12 -5.04 8.76
N ALA A 33 0.76 -4.70 7.83
CA ALA A 33 1.65 -3.54 7.93
C ALA A 33 2.11 -3.06 6.56
N ILE A 34 2.49 -1.79 6.48
CA ILE A 34 3.14 -1.19 5.33
C ILE A 34 4.42 -0.46 5.78
N THR A 35 5.49 -0.61 5.00
CA THR A 35 6.75 0.10 5.20
C THR A 35 6.95 1.05 4.03
N LEU A 36 7.00 2.34 4.34
CA LEU A 36 7.08 3.42 3.36
C LEU A 36 8.46 4.07 3.46
N THR A 37 9.10 4.32 2.31
CA THR A 37 10.47 4.85 2.25
C THR A 37 10.48 6.22 1.58
N GLU A 38 11.26 7.15 2.13
CA GLU A 38 11.48 8.47 1.52
C GLU A 38 12.06 8.33 0.11
N GLY A 39 11.58 9.17 -0.82
CA GLY A 39 12.06 9.22 -2.20
C GLY A 39 11.57 8.08 -3.09
N LYS A 40 10.92 7.05 -2.54
CA LYS A 40 10.29 5.99 -3.35
C LYS A 40 8.91 6.42 -3.83
N MET A 41 8.57 5.93 -5.03
CA MET A 41 7.24 6.03 -5.61
C MET A 41 6.42 4.78 -5.29
N THR A 42 5.10 4.91 -5.26
CA THR A 42 4.17 3.79 -5.11
C THR A 42 4.13 2.94 -6.39
N ASN A 43 3.75 1.68 -6.25
CA ASN A 43 3.26 0.94 -7.43
C ASN A 43 1.98 1.63 -7.93
N ALA A 44 1.79 1.62 -9.24
CA ALA A 44 0.64 2.25 -9.86
C ALA A 44 0.29 1.49 -11.13
N ARG A 45 -1.02 1.38 -11.42
CA ARG A 45 -1.52 0.68 -12.61
C ARG A 45 -2.54 1.51 -13.35
N ARG A 46 -3.51 2.07 -12.63
CA ARG A 46 -4.63 2.84 -13.18
C ARG A 46 -4.47 4.35 -12.92
N SER A 47 -3.75 4.72 -11.87
CA SER A 47 -3.40 6.11 -11.55
C SER A 47 -1.90 6.36 -11.69
N PRO A 48 -1.45 7.62 -11.84
CA PRO A 48 -0.03 7.96 -11.74
C PRO A 48 0.54 7.57 -10.37
N ALA A 49 1.78 7.08 -10.36
CA ALA A 49 2.49 6.81 -9.12
C ALA A 49 2.65 8.08 -8.27
N ILE A 50 2.50 7.96 -6.96
CA ILE A 50 2.71 9.04 -5.99
C ILE A 50 3.92 8.74 -5.11
N LYS A 51 4.39 9.72 -4.34
CA LYS A 51 5.44 9.47 -3.34
C LYS A 51 4.89 8.57 -2.23
N GLN A 52 5.72 7.63 -1.75
CA GLN A 52 5.36 6.83 -0.59
C GLN A 52 5.25 7.66 0.69
N LEU A 53 6.08 8.69 0.84
CA LEU A 53 6.07 9.62 1.96
C LEU A 53 5.99 11.06 1.44
N GLU A 54 4.97 11.79 1.88
CA GLU A 54 4.76 13.18 1.52
C GLU A 54 4.42 14.02 2.76
N CYS A 55 5.30 14.95 3.12
CA CYS A 55 4.95 15.94 4.13
C CYS A 55 4.03 16.99 3.52
N VAL A 56 2.93 17.30 4.22
CA VAL A 56 1.91 18.26 3.77
C VAL A 56 1.74 19.47 4.68
N GLY A 57 2.52 19.58 5.76
CA GLY A 57 2.49 20.73 6.66
C GLY A 57 2.83 20.36 8.11
N GLY A 58 2.22 21.10 9.04
CA GLY A 58 2.46 21.00 10.48
C GLY A 58 3.34 22.13 11.02
N SER A 59 3.38 22.25 12.34
CA SER A 59 4.04 23.35 13.06
C SER A 59 5.58 23.33 12.94
N ALA A 60 6.19 22.18 12.69
CA ALA A 60 7.64 22.08 12.43
C ALA A 60 7.99 22.39 10.97
N GLY A 61 7.01 22.42 10.07
CA GLY A 61 7.21 22.54 8.63
C GLY A 61 7.88 21.31 7.99
N CYS A 62 7.77 21.20 6.67
CA CYS A 62 8.27 20.04 5.92
C CYS A 62 9.79 20.01 5.69
N ASP A 63 10.49 21.05 6.11
CA ASP A 63 11.95 21.13 6.12
C ASP A 63 12.55 20.79 7.50
N GLY A 64 11.74 20.66 8.55
CA GLY A 64 12.21 20.37 9.91
C GLY A 64 12.82 18.98 10.04
N PHE A 65 12.07 17.94 9.65
CA PHE A 65 12.54 16.56 9.64
C PHE A 65 11.84 15.76 8.53
N ARG A 66 12.57 14.85 7.89
CA ARG A 66 12.04 13.95 6.86
C ARG A 66 12.37 12.50 7.25
N PRO A 67 11.39 11.71 7.74
CA PRO A 67 11.63 10.32 8.09
C PRO A 67 12.05 9.53 6.84
N LYS A 68 13.14 8.76 6.97
CA LYS A 68 13.64 7.91 5.88
C LYS A 68 12.76 6.68 5.67
N VAL A 69 12.20 6.14 6.76
CA VAL A 69 11.32 4.98 6.76
C VAL A 69 10.20 5.22 7.77
N VAL A 70 8.96 4.94 7.37
CA VAL A 70 7.80 4.91 8.28
C VAL A 70 7.18 3.52 8.21
N LEU A 71 6.99 2.90 9.37
CA LEU A 71 6.24 1.66 9.52
C LEU A 71 4.84 2.02 9.99
N CYS A 72 3.82 1.65 9.22
CA CYS A 72 2.43 1.75 9.64
C CYS A 72 1.85 0.36 9.84
N VAL A 73 1.35 0.08 11.04
CA VAL A 73 0.74 -1.19 11.41
C VAL A 73 -0.77 -1.00 11.41
N ASN A 74 -1.50 -1.98 10.87
CA ASN A 74 -2.94 -2.02 10.94
C ASN A 74 -3.35 -2.33 12.40
N ALA A 75 -3.93 -1.34 13.07
CA ALA A 75 -4.37 -1.43 14.46
C ALA A 75 -5.84 -1.90 14.58
N GLY A 76 -6.45 -2.30 13.47
CA GLY A 76 -7.86 -2.72 13.36
C GLY A 76 -8.65 -1.85 12.40
N HIS A 77 -9.97 -1.99 12.41
CA HIS A 77 -10.87 -1.17 11.61
C HIS A 77 -12.18 -0.91 12.38
N ASP A 78 -12.81 0.23 12.12
CA ASP A 78 -14.08 0.63 12.75
C ASP A 78 -15.33 0.03 12.06
N GLY A 79 -15.12 -0.87 11.10
CA GLY A 79 -16.15 -1.45 10.26
C GLY A 79 -16.26 -0.80 8.88
N TYR A 80 -15.60 0.36 8.69
CA TYR A 80 -15.51 1.08 7.42
C TYR A 80 -14.05 1.25 6.98
N THR A 81 -13.23 1.88 7.82
CA THR A 81 -11.88 2.33 7.51
C THR A 81 -10.84 1.65 8.42
N VAL A 82 -9.70 1.29 7.84
CA VAL A 82 -8.55 0.76 8.58
C VAL A 82 -7.93 1.87 9.42
N GLN A 83 -7.64 1.56 10.68
CA GLN A 83 -6.97 2.45 11.62
C GLN A 83 -5.48 2.09 11.63
N TRP A 84 -4.63 3.03 11.24
CA TRP A 84 -3.19 2.82 11.11
C TRP A 84 -2.42 3.45 12.26
N ASP A 85 -1.50 2.69 12.85
CA ASP A 85 -0.51 3.17 13.81
C ASP A 85 0.84 3.33 13.10
N CYS A 86 1.20 4.58 12.75
CA CYS A 86 2.41 4.91 12.01
C CYS A 86 3.53 5.40 12.93
N LYS A 87 4.72 4.79 12.80
CA LYS A 87 5.90 5.09 13.62
C LYS A 87 7.15 5.24 12.76
N THR A 88 8.07 6.06 13.25
CA THR A 88 9.42 6.26 12.72
C THR A 88 10.32 6.69 13.87
N GLU A 89 11.62 6.45 13.72
CA GLU A 89 12.62 7.05 14.60
C GLU A 89 12.78 8.53 14.23
N MET A 90 12.60 9.41 15.21
CA MET A 90 12.81 10.85 15.09
C MET A 90 13.23 11.44 16.43
N GLU A 91 13.86 12.62 16.43
CA GLU A 91 14.19 13.35 17.66
C GLU A 91 12.92 13.69 18.46
N SER A 92 13.02 13.73 19.79
CA SER A 92 11.87 13.97 20.69
C SER A 92 11.20 15.34 20.49
N LYS A 93 11.87 16.30 19.84
CA LYS A 93 11.32 17.61 19.48
C LYS A 93 10.29 17.53 18.34
N TYR A 94 10.19 16.40 17.65
CA TYR A 94 9.26 16.18 16.55
C TYR A 94 8.23 15.10 16.90
N ARG A 95 7.04 15.23 16.30
CA ARG A 95 6.02 14.19 16.27
C ARG A 95 5.25 14.27 14.96
N PHE A 96 4.58 13.17 14.60
CA PHE A 96 3.53 13.28 13.59
C PHE A 96 2.40 14.17 14.10
N GLY A 97 1.92 15.04 13.21
CA GLY A 97 0.78 15.91 13.47
C GLY A 97 -0.55 15.18 13.40
N LYS A 98 -1.65 15.94 13.37
CA LYS A 98 -3.01 15.38 13.33
C LYS A 98 -3.29 14.62 12.05
N LYS A 99 -2.73 15.07 10.92
CA LYS A 99 -2.97 14.44 9.62
C LYS A 99 -1.96 13.31 9.37
N LEU A 100 -2.45 12.08 9.41
CA LEU A 100 -1.81 10.87 8.91
C LEU A 100 -2.77 10.18 7.95
N ASP A 101 -2.56 10.38 6.66
CA ASP A 101 -3.48 9.96 5.62
C ASP A 101 -2.81 8.91 4.72
N ILE A 102 -3.19 7.64 4.92
CA ILE A 102 -2.75 6.52 4.07
C ILE A 102 -3.74 6.35 2.95
N ASN A 103 -3.23 6.44 1.72
CA ASN A 103 -4.02 6.22 0.52
C ASN A 103 -3.35 5.17 -0.36
N CYS A 104 -4.13 4.17 -0.79
CA CYS A 104 -3.69 3.10 -1.69
C CYS A 104 -4.50 3.15 -2.99
N GLU A 105 -3.94 2.65 -4.09
CA GLU A 105 -4.67 2.53 -5.35
C GLU A 105 -5.67 1.36 -5.23
N GLY A 106 -6.96 1.65 -5.35
CA GLY A 106 -7.98 0.60 -5.45
C GLY A 106 -7.70 -0.32 -6.65
N TYR A 107 -8.01 -1.61 -6.53
CA TYR A 107 -7.56 -2.58 -7.53
C TYR A 107 -8.35 -2.42 -8.84
N ASP A 108 -9.68 -2.51 -8.78
CA ASP A 108 -10.54 -2.44 -9.96
C ASP A 108 -11.02 -1.01 -10.24
N TYR A 109 -11.43 -0.27 -9.20
CA TYR A 109 -11.95 1.10 -9.26
C TYR A 109 -11.48 1.95 -8.07
N LEU A 110 -11.77 3.25 -8.08
CA LEU A 110 -11.38 4.17 -7.00
C LEU A 110 -12.18 3.86 -5.72
N GLY A 111 -11.51 3.67 -4.58
CA GLY A 111 -12.17 3.38 -3.31
C GLY A 111 -12.62 1.92 -3.14
N ASP A 112 -12.11 1.00 -3.95
CA ASP A 112 -12.31 -0.44 -3.78
C ASP A 112 -11.71 -0.93 -2.44
N SER A 113 -12.36 -1.93 -1.84
CA SER A 113 -11.87 -2.67 -0.68
C SER A 113 -10.58 -3.43 -0.98
N TYR A 114 -10.40 -3.87 -2.23
CA TYR A 114 -9.16 -4.44 -2.72
C TYR A 114 -8.27 -3.34 -3.28
N ILE A 115 -6.97 -3.45 -3.03
CA ILE A 115 -5.95 -2.49 -3.46
C ILE A 115 -4.85 -3.19 -4.24
N LEU A 116 -4.10 -2.40 -5.01
CA LEU A 116 -2.87 -2.83 -5.65
C LEU A 116 -1.75 -2.97 -4.61
N ARG A 117 -1.09 -4.12 -4.54
CA ARG A 117 0.05 -4.36 -3.65
C ARG A 117 1.16 -3.32 -3.89
N GLY A 118 1.62 -2.70 -2.82
CA GLY A 118 2.69 -1.67 -2.87
C GLY A 118 2.24 -0.30 -3.38
N SER A 119 0.93 -0.07 -3.53
CA SER A 119 0.38 1.21 -4.00
C SER A 119 0.10 2.24 -2.89
N CYS A 120 0.26 1.87 -1.63
CA CYS A 120 -0.02 2.76 -0.50
C CYS A 120 1.07 3.83 -0.35
N GLY A 121 0.65 5.06 -0.09
CA GLY A 121 1.49 6.18 0.34
C GLY A 121 0.89 6.89 1.56
N LEU A 122 1.74 7.58 2.32
CA LEU A 122 1.36 8.35 3.50
C LEU A 122 1.61 9.84 3.26
N LYS A 123 0.54 10.63 3.40
CA LYS A 123 0.63 12.07 3.60
C LYS A 123 0.62 12.37 5.10
N TYR A 124 1.61 13.10 5.58
CA TYR A 124 1.77 13.38 7.01
C TYR A 124 2.02 14.85 7.29
N GLU A 125 1.54 15.30 8.45
CA GLU A 125 2.00 16.54 9.07
C GLU A 125 3.14 16.26 10.06
N LEU A 126 4.03 17.23 10.23
CA LEU A 126 5.10 17.20 11.21
C LEU A 126 4.96 18.37 12.19
N ASP A 127 4.83 18.04 13.47
CA ASP A 127 4.68 19.02 14.54
C ASP A 127 5.89 19.06 15.47
N LEU A 128 6.13 20.23 16.07
CA LEU A 128 6.99 20.33 17.24
C LEU A 128 6.26 19.75 18.46
N THR A 129 6.98 19.01 19.29
CA THR A 129 6.50 18.68 20.63
C THR A 129 6.56 19.95 21.48
N SER A 130 5.52 20.22 22.26
CA SER A 130 5.29 21.49 22.95
C SER A 130 6.17 21.70 24.20
N ASP A 131 7.37 21.13 24.23
CA ASP A 131 8.26 21.15 25.40
C ASP A 131 9.30 22.29 25.29
N HIS A 132 8.81 23.53 25.34
CA HIS A 132 9.59 24.72 25.66
C HIS A 132 9.01 25.41 26.89
#